data_AF-A0A8S1A0Z3-F1
#
_entry.id   AF-A0A8S1A0Z3-F1
#
_cell.length_a   1.000
_cell.length_b   1.000
_cell.length_c   1.000
_cell.angle_alpha   90.00
_cell.angle_beta   90.00
_cell.angle_gamma   90.00
#
_symmetry.space_group_name_H-M   'P 1'
#
loop_
_entity.id
_entity.type
_entity.pdbx_description
1 polymer ?
#
loop_
_entity_poly.entity_id
_entity_poly.type
_entity_poly.pdbx_seq_one_letter_code
_entity_poly.pdbx_strand_id
1 'polypeptide(L)'
;MAPKGKGKGVKKPPVIIIDGVDTSEMTREKLEQFTLKVKEELDKEREERNYFQLERDKIRTFWEITRQQLEEAKAELRNKERATEETQEENEALLETEKQKIKHLKYEQQAAAAALRAENLVALKAAKEEHTEQELELLNDKRALRQEIKEHMLAAQDELRRAKLVHAEELSKARAVFEEKARQIEDKAERKLNETKVELTVKHRTEMAEVEERKNKQLSELISHHERAFADLKNYYNDITLNNLGLISSLRTQMESMQKVKERAEKIARDAVAEAKGLREPLEAAIIDNKELKRQMANYDRDKAALAAKTKQLAVLEKQFEVLKWEYEVLQVRFDRIQKERNELKARFSRAVLEVQQRASLKTALLETKLKNIEGRATAPTEIHELLKHKDTQIEDLRYEAARLRKAHDDLLATYEAKLAKLGVPAEELGFKPLKAVAVAGLAPVIGQGPAGLVTRDP
;
A
#
# COMPACT_ATOMS: atom_id res chain seq x y z
N MET A 1 -98.36 -64.34 135.03
CA MET A 1 -99.01 -65.54 135.59
C MET A 1 -97.97 -66.33 136.40
N ALA A 2 -98.36 -67.00 137.48
CA ALA A 2 -97.51 -67.96 138.23
C ALA A 2 -97.53 -69.34 137.54
N PRO A 3 -96.66 -70.34 137.88
CA PRO A 3 -96.64 -71.05 139.19
C PRO A 3 -95.23 -71.19 139.85
N LYS A 4 -95.07 -71.26 141.19
CA LYS A 4 -95.00 -72.47 142.09
C LYS A 4 -94.02 -73.57 141.59
N GLY A 5 -93.11 -74.23 142.35
CA GLY A 5 -92.85 -74.44 143.79
C GLY A 5 -92.52 -75.96 144.00
N LYS A 6 -91.69 -76.49 144.92
CA LYS A 6 -91.13 -76.12 146.25
C LYS A 6 -89.80 -76.90 146.52
N GLY A 7 -89.01 -76.57 147.56
CA GLY A 7 -87.99 -77.49 148.14
C GLY A 7 -87.07 -76.85 149.20
N LYS A 8 -86.82 -77.50 150.36
CA LYS A 8 -85.97 -77.01 151.47
C LYS A 8 -84.66 -77.81 151.60
N GLY A 9 -83.55 -77.12 151.91
CA GLY A 9 -82.24 -77.64 152.31
C GLY A 9 -81.41 -76.51 152.95
N VAL A 10 -80.41 -76.80 153.80
CA VAL A 10 -79.86 -75.83 154.80
C VAL A 10 -78.32 -75.69 154.77
N LYS A 11 -77.83 -74.46 155.08
CA LYS A 11 -76.46 -74.04 155.56
C LYS A 11 -75.29 -73.83 154.57
N LYS A 12 -74.90 -72.56 154.35
CA LYS A 12 -73.68 -71.83 154.88
C LYS A 12 -73.37 -70.57 154.02
N PRO A 13 -72.69 -69.53 154.55
CA PRO A 13 -72.41 -68.29 153.81
C PRO A 13 -71.23 -68.42 152.83
N PRO A 14 -71.20 -67.65 151.72
CA PRO A 14 -70.14 -67.73 150.71
C PRO A 14 -68.91 -66.89 151.06
N VAL A 15 -67.75 -67.39 150.65
CA VAL A 15 -66.43 -66.74 150.72
C VAL A 15 -66.31 -65.67 149.62
N ILE A 16 -65.66 -64.54 149.91
CA ILE A 16 -65.38 -63.48 148.94
C ILE A 16 -63.88 -63.52 148.59
N ILE A 17 -63.61 -63.98 147.37
CA ILE A 17 -62.27 -64.01 146.76
C ILE A 17 -62.15 -62.78 145.86
N ILE A 18 -61.10 -61.99 146.05
CA ILE A 18 -60.76 -60.87 145.17
C ILE A 18 -59.33 -61.11 144.67
N ASP A 19 -59.19 -61.15 143.35
CA ASP A 19 -57.94 -61.41 142.63
C ASP A 19 -57.18 -62.67 143.09
N GLY A 20 -57.91 -63.78 143.20
CA GLY A 20 -57.35 -65.10 143.55
C GLY A 20 -57.01 -65.29 145.03
N VAL A 21 -57.13 -64.24 145.87
CA VAL A 21 -56.83 -64.31 147.31
C VAL A 21 -58.13 -64.33 148.14
N ASP A 22 -58.19 -65.25 149.11
CA ASP A 22 -59.30 -65.33 150.06
C ASP A 22 -59.18 -64.20 151.10
N THR A 23 -60.12 -63.27 151.07
CA THR A 23 -60.08 -62.07 151.93
C THR A 23 -60.56 -62.34 153.36
N SER A 24 -61.07 -63.54 153.66
CA SER A 24 -61.76 -63.83 154.92
C SER A 24 -60.84 -64.11 156.13
N GLU A 25 -59.54 -64.36 155.91
CA GLU A 25 -58.55 -64.65 156.97
C GLU A 25 -57.47 -63.54 157.13
N MET A 26 -57.58 -62.43 156.41
CA MET A 26 -56.62 -61.33 156.44
C MET A 26 -56.90 -60.34 157.57
N THR A 27 -55.89 -60.02 158.39
CA THR A 27 -55.96 -58.89 159.33
C THR A 27 -56.09 -57.56 158.59
N ARG A 28 -56.75 -56.57 159.23
CA ARG A 28 -57.09 -55.26 158.62
C ARG A 28 -55.93 -54.60 157.85
N GLU A 29 -54.73 -54.58 158.43
CA GLU A 29 -53.53 -53.98 157.83
C GLU A 29 -53.12 -54.68 156.51
N LYS A 30 -53.33 -56.00 156.41
CA LYS A 30 -53.04 -56.76 155.17
C LYS A 30 -54.07 -56.50 154.08
N LEU A 31 -55.34 -56.29 154.45
CA LEU A 31 -56.38 -55.84 153.50
C LEU A 31 -56.12 -54.41 153.01
N GLU A 32 -55.66 -53.51 153.89
CA GLU A 32 -55.26 -52.15 153.50
C GLU A 32 -54.04 -52.17 152.55
N GLN A 33 -53.03 -53.01 152.78
CA GLN A 33 -51.91 -53.20 151.85
C GLN A 33 -52.32 -53.86 150.51
N PHE A 34 -53.23 -54.83 150.52
CA PHE A 34 -53.74 -55.46 149.30
C PHE A 34 -54.55 -54.47 148.45
N THR A 35 -55.41 -53.66 149.08
CA THR A 35 -56.17 -52.60 148.38
C THR A 35 -55.29 -51.45 147.89
N LEU A 36 -54.10 -51.24 148.46
CA LEU A 36 -53.09 -50.33 147.90
C LEU A 36 -52.45 -50.92 146.64
N LYS A 37 -52.02 -52.19 146.67
CA LYS A 37 -51.43 -52.86 145.48
C LYS A 37 -52.38 -52.92 144.29
N VAL A 38 -53.62 -53.34 144.51
CA VAL A 38 -54.65 -53.40 143.44
C VAL A 38 -54.97 -52.00 142.89
N LYS A 39 -54.81 -50.93 143.69
CA LYS A 39 -54.89 -49.55 143.18
C LYS A 39 -53.68 -49.15 142.36
N GLU A 40 -52.46 -49.46 142.81
CA GLU A 40 -51.23 -49.22 142.04
C GLU A 40 -51.22 -49.97 140.71
N GLU A 41 -51.75 -51.20 140.67
CA GLU A 41 -51.91 -52.00 139.45
C GLU A 41 -53.00 -51.41 138.54
N LEU A 42 -54.16 -51.02 139.08
CA LEU A 42 -55.20 -50.31 138.33
C LEU A 42 -54.71 -48.98 137.74
N ASP A 43 -53.90 -48.22 138.48
CA ASP A 43 -53.36 -46.94 138.02
C ASP A 43 -52.24 -47.14 136.98
N LYS A 44 -51.40 -48.19 137.11
CA LYS A 44 -50.49 -48.60 136.03
C LYS A 44 -51.23 -49.04 134.77
N GLU A 45 -52.27 -49.87 134.87
CA GLU A 45 -53.09 -50.25 133.70
C GLU A 45 -53.76 -49.03 133.05
N ARG A 46 -54.10 -48.00 133.83
CA ARG A 46 -54.62 -46.73 133.31
C ARG A 46 -53.55 -45.92 132.59
N GLU A 47 -52.35 -45.82 133.15
CA GLU A 47 -51.20 -45.16 132.54
C GLU A 47 -50.80 -45.85 131.23
N GLU A 48 -50.68 -47.19 131.23
CA GLU A 48 -50.40 -47.98 130.03
C GLU A 48 -51.50 -47.82 128.97
N ARG A 49 -52.78 -47.90 129.36
CA ARG A 49 -53.90 -47.68 128.43
C ARG A 49 -53.88 -46.28 127.83
N ASN A 50 -53.55 -45.26 128.62
CA ASN A 50 -53.41 -43.88 128.14
C ASN A 50 -52.21 -43.75 127.19
N TYR A 51 -51.07 -44.34 127.53
CA TYR A 51 -49.89 -44.40 126.67
C TYR A 51 -50.19 -45.08 125.32
N PHE A 52 -50.81 -46.26 125.32
CA PHE A 52 -51.20 -46.95 124.09
C PHE A 52 -52.28 -46.21 123.30
N GLN A 53 -53.17 -45.45 123.95
CA GLN A 53 -54.10 -44.55 123.23
C GLN A 53 -53.37 -43.41 122.55
N LEU A 54 -52.43 -42.75 123.24
CA LEU A 54 -51.60 -41.68 122.68
C LEU A 54 -50.72 -42.18 121.53
N GLU A 55 -50.08 -43.35 121.65
CA GLU A 55 -49.28 -43.94 120.56
C GLU A 55 -50.16 -44.37 119.38
N ARG A 56 -51.33 -44.99 119.62
CA ARG A 56 -52.30 -45.30 118.55
C ARG A 56 -52.73 -44.02 117.81
N ASP A 57 -53.00 -42.95 118.54
CA ASP A 57 -53.50 -41.69 117.96
C ASP A 57 -52.38 -40.93 117.24
N LYS A 58 -51.12 -41.00 117.71
CA LYS A 58 -49.94 -40.56 116.95
C LYS A 58 -49.73 -41.37 115.66
N ILE A 59 -49.79 -42.70 115.74
CA ILE A 59 -49.66 -43.57 114.55
C ILE A 59 -50.76 -43.26 113.55
N ARG A 60 -51.98 -42.99 114.04
CA ARG A 60 -53.12 -42.60 113.21
C ARG A 60 -52.89 -41.23 112.55
N THR A 61 -52.44 -40.20 113.26
CA THR A 61 -52.17 -38.89 112.64
C THR A 61 -51.00 -38.97 111.67
N PHE A 62 -49.93 -39.72 111.97
CA PHE A 62 -48.85 -39.98 111.02
C PHE A 62 -49.35 -40.72 109.77
N TRP A 63 -50.23 -41.71 109.91
CA TRP A 63 -50.84 -42.42 108.78
C TRP A 63 -51.75 -41.48 107.95
N GLU A 64 -52.58 -40.67 108.59
CA GLU A 64 -53.45 -39.69 107.91
C GLU A 64 -52.61 -38.63 107.16
N ILE A 65 -51.55 -38.10 107.77
CA ILE A 65 -50.62 -37.13 107.15
C ILE A 65 -49.83 -37.77 105.99
N THR A 66 -49.21 -38.93 106.19
CA THR A 66 -48.41 -39.59 105.14
C THR A 66 -49.30 -40.08 103.99
N ARG A 67 -50.54 -40.48 104.27
CA ARG A 67 -51.55 -40.76 103.25
C ARG A 67 -51.92 -39.49 102.46
N GLN A 68 -52.19 -38.38 103.14
CA GLN A 68 -52.48 -37.11 102.47
C GLN A 68 -51.32 -36.66 101.59
N GLN A 69 -50.08 -36.67 102.10
CA GLN A 69 -48.87 -36.35 101.34
C GLN A 69 -48.68 -37.28 100.13
N LEU A 70 -49.04 -38.56 100.24
CA LEU A 70 -49.00 -39.50 99.12
C LEU A 70 -50.11 -39.20 98.09
N GLU A 71 -51.31 -38.80 98.52
CA GLU A 71 -52.40 -38.39 97.63
C GLU A 71 -52.07 -37.06 96.92
N GLU A 72 -51.46 -36.10 97.62
CA GLU A 72 -50.93 -34.83 97.09
C GLU A 72 -49.79 -35.06 96.08
N ALA A 73 -48.75 -35.83 96.43
CA ALA A 73 -47.66 -36.16 95.51
C ALA A 73 -48.14 -36.90 94.26
N LYS A 74 -49.16 -37.77 94.38
CA LYS A 74 -49.84 -38.41 93.23
C LYS A 74 -50.69 -37.44 92.41
N ALA A 75 -51.19 -36.36 92.99
CA ALA A 75 -51.88 -35.30 92.25
C ALA A 75 -50.87 -34.41 91.52
N GLU A 76 -49.77 -34.03 92.17
CA GLU A 76 -48.67 -33.29 91.53
C GLU A 76 -48.03 -34.06 90.38
N LEU A 77 -47.79 -35.37 90.54
CA LEU A 77 -47.25 -36.21 89.48
C LEU A 77 -48.18 -36.20 88.25
N ARG A 78 -49.48 -36.44 88.43
CA ARG A 78 -50.47 -36.40 87.35
C ARG A 78 -50.61 -35.03 86.69
N ASN A 79 -50.46 -33.95 87.46
CA ASN A 79 -50.44 -32.59 86.90
C ASN A 79 -49.17 -32.32 86.08
N LYS A 80 -48.00 -32.84 86.51
CA LYS A 80 -46.75 -32.73 85.75
C LYS A 80 -46.76 -33.61 84.50
N GLU A 81 -47.28 -34.83 84.60
CA GLU A 81 -47.50 -35.73 83.46
C GLU A 81 -48.37 -35.04 82.41
N ARG A 82 -49.53 -34.49 82.81
CA ARG A 82 -50.37 -33.71 81.91
C ARG A 82 -49.67 -32.50 81.32
N ALA A 83 -48.93 -31.71 82.10
CA ALA A 83 -48.18 -30.57 81.57
C ALA A 83 -47.09 -31.00 80.58
N THR A 84 -46.48 -32.16 80.76
CA THR A 84 -45.54 -32.74 79.77
C THR A 84 -46.25 -33.26 78.52
N GLU A 85 -47.47 -33.79 78.64
CA GLU A 85 -48.32 -34.16 77.50
C GLU A 85 -48.75 -32.91 76.70
N GLU A 86 -49.32 -31.90 77.37
CA GLU A 86 -49.75 -30.63 76.76
C GLU A 86 -48.58 -29.94 76.02
N THR A 87 -47.40 -29.86 76.64
CA THR A 87 -46.22 -29.27 75.97
C THR A 87 -45.64 -30.15 74.87
N GLN A 88 -45.86 -31.48 74.87
CA GLN A 88 -45.53 -32.34 73.73
C GLN A 88 -46.50 -32.10 72.57
N GLU A 89 -47.80 -32.05 72.82
CA GLU A 89 -48.83 -31.76 71.82
C GLU A 89 -48.61 -30.38 71.16
N GLU A 90 -48.29 -29.35 71.94
CA GLU A 90 -47.92 -28.02 71.41
C GLU A 90 -46.68 -28.07 70.50
N ASN A 91 -45.63 -28.80 70.92
CA ASN A 91 -44.41 -28.94 70.13
C ASN A 91 -44.63 -29.75 68.84
N GLU A 92 -45.45 -30.80 68.87
CA GLU A 92 -45.82 -31.57 67.69
C GLU A 92 -46.66 -30.75 66.70
N ALA A 93 -47.63 -29.98 67.21
CA ALA A 93 -48.42 -29.05 66.40
C ALA A 93 -47.54 -27.98 65.73
N LEU A 94 -46.63 -27.35 66.49
CA LEU A 94 -45.64 -26.41 65.95
C LEU A 94 -44.78 -27.07 64.87
N LEU A 95 -44.26 -28.28 65.13
CA LEU A 95 -43.43 -29.01 64.18
C LEU A 95 -44.16 -29.31 62.86
N GLU A 96 -45.46 -29.67 62.90
CA GLU A 96 -46.26 -29.86 61.68
C GLU A 96 -46.54 -28.54 60.95
N THR A 97 -46.81 -27.43 61.66
CA THR A 97 -46.96 -26.13 60.98
C THR A 97 -45.66 -25.68 60.31
N GLU A 98 -44.50 -25.86 60.93
CA GLU A 98 -43.19 -25.57 60.33
C GLU A 98 -42.87 -26.50 59.17
N LYS A 99 -43.17 -27.81 59.27
CA LYS A 99 -43.07 -28.74 58.13
C LYS A 99 -43.92 -28.28 56.94
N GLN A 100 -45.13 -27.76 57.18
CA GLN A 100 -45.99 -27.22 56.12
C GLN A 100 -45.42 -25.93 55.52
N LYS A 101 -44.94 -24.98 56.33
CA LYS A 101 -44.25 -23.76 55.85
C LYS A 101 -43.04 -24.09 54.99
N ILE A 102 -42.21 -25.05 55.41
CA ILE A 102 -41.04 -25.50 54.64
C ILE A 102 -41.45 -26.13 53.30
N LYS A 103 -42.55 -26.91 53.26
CA LYS A 103 -43.10 -27.46 52.00
C LYS A 103 -43.57 -26.35 51.07
N HIS A 104 -44.29 -25.35 51.59
CA HIS A 104 -44.76 -24.20 50.82
C HIS A 104 -43.59 -23.40 50.23
N LEU A 105 -42.62 -22.99 51.06
CA LEU A 105 -41.43 -22.25 50.64
C LEU A 105 -40.62 -23.01 49.57
N LYS A 106 -40.48 -24.33 49.70
CA LYS A 106 -39.82 -25.15 48.67
C LYS A 106 -40.59 -25.16 47.35
N TYR A 107 -41.91 -25.26 47.40
CA TYR A 107 -42.76 -25.21 46.21
C TYR A 107 -42.70 -23.83 45.53
N GLU A 108 -42.80 -22.75 46.29
CA GLU A 108 -42.66 -21.37 45.79
C GLU A 108 -41.28 -21.13 45.16
N GLN A 109 -40.20 -21.53 45.83
CA GLN A 109 -38.84 -21.43 45.27
C GLN A 109 -38.68 -22.24 43.98
N GLN A 110 -39.25 -23.45 43.92
CA GLN A 110 -39.21 -24.28 42.72
C GLN A 110 -40.05 -23.69 41.57
N ALA A 111 -41.23 -23.13 41.88
CA ALA A 111 -42.09 -22.46 40.92
C ALA A 111 -41.45 -21.16 40.39
N ALA A 112 -40.88 -20.32 41.26
CA ALA A 112 -40.14 -19.12 40.87
C ALA A 112 -38.91 -19.46 40.03
N ALA A 113 -38.15 -20.50 40.39
CA ALA A 113 -37.02 -20.98 39.59
C ALA A 113 -37.45 -21.57 38.23
N ALA A 114 -38.65 -22.14 38.12
CA ALA A 114 -39.21 -22.60 36.85
C ALA A 114 -39.68 -21.43 35.97
N ALA A 115 -40.37 -20.45 36.55
CA ALA A 115 -40.80 -19.22 35.86
C ALA A 115 -39.60 -18.45 35.32
N LEU A 116 -38.60 -18.17 36.15
CA LEU A 116 -37.38 -17.45 35.76
C LEU A 116 -36.56 -18.20 34.69
N ARG A 117 -36.59 -19.54 34.66
CA ARG A 117 -36.01 -20.32 33.55
C ARG A 117 -36.81 -20.18 32.25
N ALA A 118 -38.14 -20.15 32.32
CA ALA A 118 -38.99 -19.96 31.16
C ALA A 118 -38.84 -18.55 30.56
N GLU A 119 -38.85 -17.52 31.42
CA GLU A 119 -38.60 -16.12 31.03
C GLU A 119 -37.24 -15.95 30.35
N ASN A 120 -36.18 -16.48 30.97
CA ASN A 120 -34.84 -16.45 30.36
C ASN A 120 -34.77 -17.17 29.01
N LEU A 121 -35.50 -18.28 28.84
CA LEU A 121 -35.53 -19.01 27.57
C LEU A 121 -36.27 -18.22 26.48
N VAL A 122 -37.38 -17.54 26.83
CA VAL A 122 -38.10 -16.64 25.92
C VAL A 122 -37.23 -15.44 25.55
N ALA A 123 -36.59 -14.77 26.52
CA ALA A 123 -35.69 -13.65 26.27
C ALA A 123 -34.50 -14.03 25.39
N LEU A 124 -33.89 -15.20 25.64
CA LEU A 124 -32.77 -15.72 24.84
C LEU A 124 -33.21 -16.10 23.42
N LYS A 125 -34.47 -16.55 23.23
CA LYS A 125 -35.03 -16.80 21.91
C LYS A 125 -35.29 -15.48 21.16
N ALA A 126 -35.90 -14.48 21.81
CA ALA A 126 -36.16 -13.17 21.22
C ALA A 126 -34.85 -12.48 20.79
N ALA A 127 -33.82 -12.48 21.65
CA ALA A 127 -32.50 -11.92 21.32
C ALA A 127 -31.82 -12.65 20.14
N LYS A 128 -32.02 -13.97 20.01
CA LYS A 128 -31.54 -14.72 18.83
C LYS A 128 -32.29 -14.34 17.56
N GLU A 129 -33.61 -14.19 17.63
CA GLU A 129 -34.44 -13.80 16.49
C GLU A 129 -34.05 -12.38 16.02
N GLU A 130 -33.92 -11.42 16.94
CA GLU A 130 -33.43 -10.06 16.65
C GLU A 130 -32.03 -10.05 16.03
N HIS A 131 -31.08 -10.82 16.56
CA HIS A 131 -29.74 -10.94 15.95
C HIS A 131 -29.79 -11.54 14.54
N THR A 132 -30.65 -12.54 14.27
CA THR A 132 -30.78 -13.09 12.91
C THR A 132 -31.42 -12.10 11.93
N GLU A 133 -32.31 -11.23 12.39
CA GLU A 133 -32.87 -10.13 11.59
C GLU A 133 -31.78 -9.09 11.26
N GLN A 134 -31.00 -8.66 12.25
CA GLN A 134 -29.86 -7.75 12.07
C GLN A 134 -28.80 -8.33 11.10
N GLU A 135 -28.49 -9.63 11.19
CA GLU A 135 -27.59 -10.29 10.24
C GLU A 135 -28.14 -10.29 8.80
N LEU A 136 -29.45 -10.49 8.62
CA LEU A 136 -30.10 -10.46 7.31
C LEU A 136 -30.12 -9.04 6.71
N GLU A 137 -30.38 -8.01 7.51
CA GLU A 137 -30.29 -6.60 7.11
C GLU A 137 -28.87 -6.25 6.65
N LEU A 138 -27.86 -6.54 7.47
CA LEU A 138 -26.44 -6.31 7.12
C LEU A 138 -26.00 -7.08 5.86
N LEU A 139 -26.56 -8.27 5.61
CA LEU A 139 -26.31 -9.02 4.37
C LEU A 139 -26.98 -8.38 3.15
N ASN A 140 -28.15 -7.75 3.31
CA ASN A 140 -28.84 -7.03 2.25
C ASN A 140 -28.13 -5.69 1.94
N ASP A 141 -27.75 -4.92 2.95
CA ASP A 141 -26.96 -3.69 2.79
C ASP A 141 -25.63 -3.96 2.10
N LYS A 142 -24.93 -5.03 2.50
CA LYS A 142 -23.70 -5.49 1.85
C LYS A 142 -23.90 -5.87 0.38
N ARG A 143 -25.10 -6.31 -0.03
CA ARG A 143 -25.44 -6.57 -1.44
C ARG A 143 -25.75 -5.27 -2.18
N ALA A 144 -26.53 -4.38 -1.58
CA ALA A 144 -26.86 -3.06 -2.13
C ALA A 144 -25.59 -2.22 -2.38
N LEU A 145 -24.74 -2.05 -1.37
CA LEU A 145 -23.45 -1.34 -1.48
C LEU A 145 -22.53 -1.95 -2.55
N ARG A 146 -22.53 -3.28 -2.72
CA ARG A 146 -21.77 -3.94 -3.79
C ARG A 146 -22.32 -3.65 -5.18
N GLN A 147 -23.64 -3.48 -5.31
CA GLN A 147 -24.27 -3.07 -6.56
C GLN A 147 -23.97 -1.59 -6.85
N GLU A 148 -24.14 -0.69 -5.89
CA GLU A 148 -23.81 0.75 -6.03
C GLU A 148 -22.34 0.95 -6.43
N ILE A 149 -21.40 0.27 -5.78
CA ILE A 149 -19.97 0.32 -6.14
C ILE A 149 -19.76 -0.13 -7.60
N LYS A 150 -20.47 -1.17 -8.06
CA LYS A 150 -20.39 -1.64 -9.45
C LYS A 150 -20.99 -0.64 -10.44
N GLU A 151 -22.11 -0.02 -10.10
CA GLU A 151 -22.77 1.00 -10.91
C GLU A 151 -21.90 2.26 -11.03
N HIS A 152 -21.32 2.74 -9.93
CA HIS A 152 -20.36 3.84 -9.94
C HIS A 152 -19.10 3.53 -10.76
N MET A 153 -18.55 2.31 -10.66
CA MET A 153 -17.41 1.90 -11.50
C MET A 153 -17.76 1.88 -12.99
N LEU A 154 -18.95 1.42 -13.37
CA LEU A 154 -19.41 1.42 -14.76
C LEU A 154 -19.65 2.85 -15.27
N ALA A 155 -20.29 3.71 -14.48
CA ALA A 155 -20.50 5.12 -14.81
C ALA A 155 -19.17 5.86 -15.03
N ALA A 156 -18.20 5.71 -14.12
CA ALA A 156 -16.87 6.30 -14.26
C ALA A 156 -16.10 5.74 -15.48
N GLN A 157 -16.27 4.46 -15.80
CA GLN A 157 -15.68 3.87 -17.01
C GLN A 157 -16.31 4.45 -18.29
N ASP A 158 -17.63 4.65 -18.31
CA ASP A 158 -18.36 5.26 -19.43
C ASP A 158 -17.98 6.73 -19.62
N GLU A 159 -17.85 7.50 -18.54
CA GLU A 159 -17.33 8.88 -18.57
C GLU A 159 -15.91 8.93 -19.14
N LEU A 160 -15.01 8.03 -18.70
CA LEU A 160 -13.66 7.93 -19.25
C LEU A 160 -13.67 7.56 -20.74
N ARG A 161 -14.60 6.70 -21.20
CA ARG A 161 -14.75 6.39 -22.63
C ARG A 161 -15.25 7.63 -23.40
N ARG A 162 -16.22 8.37 -22.90
CA ARG A 162 -16.71 9.62 -23.51
C ARG A 162 -15.60 10.67 -23.61
N ALA A 163 -14.86 10.90 -22.53
CA ALA A 163 -13.74 11.85 -22.50
C ALA A 163 -12.64 11.48 -23.53
N LYS A 164 -12.32 10.19 -23.67
CA LYS A 164 -11.37 9.70 -24.69
C LYS A 164 -11.88 9.92 -26.12
N LEU A 165 -13.18 9.77 -26.39
CA LEU A 165 -13.76 10.03 -27.71
C LEU A 165 -13.70 11.53 -28.05
N VAL A 166 -14.12 12.41 -27.14
CA VAL A 166 -14.03 13.87 -27.32
C VAL A 166 -12.58 14.29 -27.58
N HIS A 167 -11.63 13.81 -26.78
CA HIS A 167 -10.21 14.12 -26.98
C HIS A 167 -9.66 13.60 -28.32
N ALA A 168 -10.10 12.42 -28.78
CA ALA A 168 -9.72 11.90 -30.09
C ALA A 168 -10.27 12.75 -31.24
N GLU A 169 -11.50 13.26 -31.14
CA GLU A 169 -12.07 14.21 -32.10
C GLU A 169 -11.31 15.54 -32.11
N GLU A 170 -11.03 16.12 -30.94
CA GLU A 170 -10.25 17.37 -30.81
C GLU A 170 -8.85 17.21 -31.43
N LEU A 171 -8.19 16.09 -31.16
CA LEU A 171 -6.86 15.79 -31.67
C LEU A 171 -6.89 15.53 -33.19
N SER A 172 -7.97 14.94 -33.72
CA SER A 172 -8.19 14.82 -35.16
C SER A 172 -8.43 16.19 -35.83
N LYS A 173 -9.26 17.05 -35.23
CA LYS A 173 -9.48 18.44 -35.69
C LYS A 173 -8.17 19.24 -35.69
N ALA A 174 -7.36 19.11 -34.63
CA ALA A 174 -6.05 19.75 -34.54
C ALA A 174 -5.08 19.27 -35.64
N ARG A 175 -5.00 17.94 -35.87
CA ARG A 175 -4.19 17.36 -36.96
C ARG A 175 -4.59 17.92 -38.32
N ALA A 176 -5.88 17.92 -38.66
CA ALA A 176 -6.37 18.47 -39.93
C ALA A 176 -5.98 19.95 -40.12
N VAL A 177 -6.04 20.77 -39.06
CA VAL A 177 -5.58 22.17 -39.10
C VAL A 177 -4.07 22.29 -39.32
N PHE A 178 -3.26 21.37 -38.78
CA PHE A 178 -1.81 21.36 -39.02
C PHE A 178 -1.44 20.84 -40.42
N GLU A 179 -2.11 19.81 -40.91
CA GLU A 179 -1.96 19.28 -42.27
C GLU A 179 -2.29 20.34 -43.33
N GLU A 180 -3.41 21.05 -43.17
CA GLU A 180 -3.79 22.15 -44.06
C GLU A 180 -2.76 23.30 -44.02
N LYS A 181 -2.25 23.66 -42.83
CA LYS A 181 -1.17 24.66 -42.71
C LYS A 181 0.13 24.22 -43.36
N ALA A 182 0.51 22.95 -43.22
CA ALA A 182 1.70 22.39 -43.86
C ALA A 182 1.57 22.45 -45.38
N ARG A 183 0.44 21.97 -45.92
CA ARG A 183 0.11 22.05 -47.35
C ARG A 183 0.15 23.48 -47.88
N GLN A 184 -0.42 24.45 -47.16
CA GLN A 184 -0.36 25.87 -47.54
C GLN A 184 1.06 26.45 -47.53
N ILE A 185 2.01 25.90 -46.77
CA ILE A 185 3.41 26.29 -46.78
C ILE A 185 4.13 25.64 -47.98
N GLU A 186 3.88 24.35 -48.23
CA GLU A 186 4.41 23.61 -49.37
C GLU A 186 3.98 24.25 -50.70
N ASP A 187 2.68 24.49 -50.89
CA ASP A 187 2.10 25.21 -52.03
C ASP A 187 2.78 26.56 -52.29
N LYS A 188 3.08 27.32 -51.22
CA LYS A 188 3.73 28.64 -51.33
C LYS A 188 5.22 28.52 -51.67
N ALA A 189 5.89 27.49 -51.17
CA ALA A 189 7.29 27.21 -51.51
C ALA A 189 7.42 26.74 -52.96
N GLU A 190 6.55 25.84 -53.42
CA GLU A 190 6.53 25.34 -54.79
C GLU A 190 6.24 26.46 -55.80
N ARG A 191 5.25 27.34 -55.53
CA ARG A 191 4.98 28.51 -56.39
C ARG A 191 6.21 29.40 -56.55
N LYS A 192 6.87 29.76 -55.43
CA LYS A 192 8.11 30.56 -55.47
C LYS A 192 9.26 29.87 -56.21
N LEU A 193 9.40 28.56 -56.04
CA LEU A 193 10.39 27.76 -56.76
C LEU A 193 10.13 27.77 -58.27
N ASN A 194 8.86 27.67 -58.69
CA ASN A 194 8.49 27.71 -60.10
C ASN A 194 8.62 29.12 -60.70
N GLU A 195 8.20 30.16 -59.97
CA GLU A 195 8.39 31.58 -60.34
C GLU A 195 9.87 31.89 -60.59
N THR A 196 10.74 31.60 -59.60
CA THR A 196 12.18 31.83 -59.74
C THR A 196 12.82 31.00 -60.86
N LYS A 197 12.35 29.76 -61.09
CA LYS A 197 12.78 28.93 -62.22
C LYS A 197 12.39 29.54 -63.56
N VAL A 198 11.17 30.08 -63.69
CA VAL A 198 10.72 30.78 -64.90
C VAL A 198 11.54 32.05 -65.12
N GLU A 199 11.75 32.88 -64.09
CA GLU A 199 12.58 34.08 -64.18
C GLU A 199 14.01 33.77 -64.64
N LEU A 200 14.67 32.78 -64.05
CA LEU A 200 16.02 32.36 -64.43
C LEU A 200 16.06 31.81 -65.86
N THR A 201 15.03 31.08 -66.29
CA THR A 201 14.92 30.58 -67.67
C THR A 201 14.75 31.73 -68.67
N VAL A 202 13.99 32.77 -68.32
CA VAL A 202 13.84 33.98 -69.15
C VAL A 202 15.15 34.76 -69.21
N LYS A 203 15.79 35.03 -68.07
CA LYS A 203 17.10 35.71 -67.99
C LYS A 203 18.17 35.00 -68.83
N HIS A 204 18.26 33.67 -68.71
CA HIS A 204 19.20 32.89 -69.50
C HIS A 204 18.90 32.97 -71.01
N ARG A 205 17.62 32.93 -71.42
CA ARG A 205 17.24 33.11 -72.84
C ARG A 205 17.57 34.52 -73.36
N THR A 206 17.37 35.56 -72.58
CA THR A 206 17.73 36.93 -72.98
C THR A 206 19.24 37.11 -73.08
N GLU A 207 20.01 36.60 -72.11
CA GLU A 207 21.47 36.61 -72.16
C GLU A 207 22.02 35.87 -73.39
N MET A 208 21.45 34.71 -73.73
CA MET A 208 21.81 33.96 -74.94
C MET A 208 21.48 34.74 -76.21
N ALA A 209 20.28 35.33 -76.32
CA ALA A 209 19.88 36.14 -77.47
C ALA A 209 20.78 37.39 -77.65
N GLU A 210 21.16 38.06 -76.55
CA GLU A 210 22.11 39.18 -76.59
C GLU A 210 23.52 38.76 -77.03
N VAL A 211 23.96 37.55 -76.67
CA VAL A 211 25.24 36.98 -77.14
C VAL A 211 25.16 36.65 -78.63
N GLU A 212 24.06 36.03 -79.07
CA GLU A 212 23.80 35.71 -80.48
C GLU A 212 23.74 36.97 -81.35
N GLU A 213 23.01 38.02 -80.94
CA GLU A 213 22.94 39.29 -81.67
C GLU A 213 24.33 39.94 -81.78
N ARG A 214 25.09 40.01 -80.68
CA ARG A 214 26.47 40.53 -80.70
C ARG A 214 27.37 39.71 -81.62
N LYS A 215 27.21 38.39 -81.69
CA LYS A 215 27.98 37.52 -82.58
C LYS A 215 27.57 37.66 -84.05
N ASN A 216 26.28 37.78 -84.33
CA ASN A 216 25.74 38.03 -85.67
C ASN A 216 26.16 39.41 -86.21
N LYS A 217 26.22 40.42 -85.34
CA LYS A 217 26.78 41.74 -85.68
C LYS A 217 28.28 41.65 -86.02
N GLN A 218 29.08 41.00 -85.18
CA GLN A 218 30.51 40.76 -85.46
C GLN A 218 30.73 39.99 -86.78
N LEU A 219 29.90 38.99 -87.06
CA LEU A 219 29.93 38.24 -88.31
C LEU A 219 29.59 39.13 -89.52
N SER A 220 28.58 40.00 -89.40
CA SER A 220 28.15 40.91 -90.47
C SER A 220 29.20 41.99 -90.76
N GLU A 221 29.83 42.54 -89.72
CA GLU A 221 30.96 43.47 -89.84
C GLU A 221 32.16 42.81 -90.53
N LEU A 222 32.46 41.55 -90.18
CA LEU A 222 33.54 40.77 -90.78
C LEU A 222 33.26 40.43 -92.26
N ILE A 223 32.02 40.06 -92.61
CA ILE A 223 31.60 39.85 -94.01
C ILE A 223 31.77 41.15 -94.80
N SER A 224 31.24 42.28 -94.32
CA SER A 224 31.37 43.57 -94.99
C SER A 224 32.82 44.03 -95.15
N HIS A 225 33.70 43.71 -94.20
CA HIS A 225 35.13 43.96 -94.31
C HIS A 225 35.78 43.07 -95.38
N HIS A 226 35.44 41.77 -95.42
CA HIS A 226 35.93 40.86 -96.46
C HIS A 226 35.42 41.21 -97.86
N GLU A 227 34.16 41.64 -98.01
CA GLU A 227 33.61 42.13 -99.27
C GLU A 227 34.34 43.37 -99.78
N ARG A 228 34.61 44.33 -98.90
CA ARG A 228 35.43 45.52 -99.23
C ARG A 228 36.85 45.13 -99.63
N ALA A 229 37.54 44.33 -98.81
CA ALA A 229 38.90 43.86 -99.14
C ALA A 229 38.95 43.06 -100.46
N PHE A 230 37.91 42.29 -100.77
CA PHE A 230 37.81 41.56 -102.05
C PHE A 230 37.51 42.50 -103.23
N ALA A 231 36.68 43.53 -103.04
CA ALA A 231 36.44 44.57 -104.03
C ALA A 231 37.71 45.39 -104.30
N ASP A 232 38.44 45.80 -103.26
CA ASP A 232 39.72 46.50 -103.35
C ASP A 232 40.78 45.64 -104.07
N LEU A 233 40.85 44.34 -103.75
CA LEU A 233 41.73 43.39 -104.42
C LEU A 233 41.35 43.21 -105.90
N LYS A 234 40.04 43.14 -106.21
CA LYS A 234 39.54 43.05 -107.59
C LYS A 234 39.83 44.34 -108.36
N ASN A 235 39.70 45.51 -107.74
CA ASN A 235 40.06 46.79 -108.34
C ASN A 235 41.57 46.87 -108.58
N TYR A 236 42.40 46.51 -107.60
CA TYR A 236 43.86 46.43 -107.74
C TYR A 236 44.29 45.50 -108.89
N TYR A 237 43.71 44.30 -109.00
CA TYR A 237 43.98 43.42 -110.14
C TYR A 237 43.40 43.93 -111.46
N ASN A 238 42.24 44.58 -111.46
CA ASN A 238 41.69 45.23 -112.66
C ASN A 238 42.58 46.39 -113.14
N ASP A 239 43.11 47.20 -112.22
CA ASP A 239 44.02 48.31 -112.50
C ASP A 239 45.37 47.78 -113.00
N ILE A 240 45.90 46.71 -112.39
CA ILE A 240 47.05 45.98 -112.95
C ILE A 240 46.72 45.41 -114.32
N THR A 241 45.50 44.88 -114.56
CA THR A 241 45.12 44.30 -115.85
C THR A 241 44.93 45.38 -116.91
N LEU A 242 44.40 46.55 -116.56
CA LEU A 242 44.26 47.73 -117.42
C LEU A 242 45.63 48.37 -117.71
N ASN A 243 46.49 48.49 -116.70
CA ASN A 243 47.87 48.97 -116.87
C ASN A 243 48.67 47.96 -117.70
N ASN A 244 48.54 46.66 -117.46
CA ASN A 244 49.14 45.62 -118.29
C ASN A 244 48.53 45.58 -119.69
N LEU A 245 47.25 45.90 -119.90
CA LEU A 245 46.65 46.03 -121.23
C LEU A 245 47.13 47.29 -121.95
N GLY A 246 47.28 48.40 -121.24
CA GLY A 246 47.88 49.64 -121.74
C GLY A 246 49.36 49.48 -122.08
N LEU A 247 50.10 48.74 -121.24
CA LEU A 247 51.49 48.34 -121.44
C LEU A 247 51.61 47.30 -122.55
N ILE A 248 50.72 46.32 -122.65
CA ILE A 248 50.68 45.37 -123.79
C ILE A 248 50.33 46.12 -125.07
N SER A 249 49.44 47.11 -125.03
CA SER A 249 49.12 47.95 -126.19
C SER A 249 50.32 48.82 -126.58
N SER A 250 50.98 49.49 -125.63
CA SER A 250 52.19 50.29 -125.91
C SER A 250 53.36 49.41 -126.34
N LEU A 251 53.56 48.24 -125.71
CA LEU A 251 54.49 47.20 -126.13
C LEU A 251 54.09 46.53 -127.43
N ARG A 252 52.84 46.58 -127.88
CA ARG A 252 52.40 46.06 -129.19
C ARG A 252 52.67 47.08 -130.27
N THR A 253 52.42 48.37 -130.04
CA THR A 253 52.89 49.47 -130.91
C THR A 253 54.41 49.51 -130.97
N GLN A 254 55.08 49.34 -129.83
CA GLN A 254 56.54 49.18 -129.76
C GLN A 254 56.99 47.85 -130.35
N MET A 255 56.24 46.75 -130.30
CA MET A 255 56.58 45.51 -131.00
C MET A 255 56.34 45.63 -132.50
N GLU A 256 55.39 46.44 -133.00
CA GLU A 256 55.29 46.71 -134.43
C GLU A 256 56.46 47.57 -134.94
N SER A 257 57.01 48.45 -134.09
CA SER A 257 58.27 49.15 -134.39
C SER A 257 59.52 48.29 -134.15
N MET A 258 59.50 47.41 -133.15
CA MET A 258 60.61 46.53 -132.74
C MET A 258 60.62 45.19 -133.46
N GLN A 259 59.56 44.71 -134.10
CA GLN A 259 59.60 43.50 -134.94
C GLN A 259 60.54 43.75 -136.13
N LYS A 260 60.49 44.97 -136.67
CA LYS A 260 61.43 45.52 -137.67
C LYS A 260 62.89 45.61 -137.16
N VAL A 261 63.10 45.51 -135.85
CA VAL A 261 64.41 45.49 -135.16
C VAL A 261 64.76 44.07 -134.65
N LYS A 262 63.76 43.23 -134.36
CA LYS A 262 63.84 41.87 -133.80
C LYS A 262 64.22 40.85 -134.86
N GLU A 263 63.79 41.04 -136.11
CA GLU A 263 64.38 40.40 -137.29
C GLU A 263 65.91 40.57 -137.38
N ARG A 264 66.47 41.58 -136.69
CA ARG A 264 67.92 41.83 -136.60
C ARG A 264 68.55 41.36 -135.29
N ALA A 265 67.76 41.05 -134.25
CA ALA A 265 68.23 40.76 -132.88
C ALA A 265 67.99 39.30 -132.42
N GLU A 266 67.06 38.56 -133.03
CA GLU A 266 66.81 37.13 -132.73
C GLU A 266 67.99 36.19 -133.04
N LYS A 267 69.06 36.73 -133.63
CA LYS A 267 70.30 36.01 -133.93
C LYS A 267 71.26 35.89 -132.73
N ILE A 268 71.03 36.61 -131.63
CA ILE A 268 72.04 36.77 -130.54
C ILE A 268 71.56 36.20 -129.18
N ALA A 269 70.26 36.16 -128.90
CA ALA A 269 69.75 35.86 -127.55
C ALA A 269 69.38 34.37 -127.30
N ARG A 270 70.15 33.40 -127.83
CA ARG A 270 69.94 31.97 -127.53
C ARG A 270 70.85 31.40 -126.43
N ASP A 271 71.92 32.11 -126.07
CA ASP A 271 73.03 31.51 -125.30
C ASP A 271 73.06 31.90 -123.80
N ALA A 272 72.05 32.62 -123.30
CA ALA A 272 72.04 33.17 -121.93
C ALA A 272 71.00 32.52 -120.97
N VAL A 273 70.53 31.31 -121.25
CA VAL A 273 69.50 30.59 -120.46
C VAL A 273 70.11 29.52 -119.52
N ALA A 274 71.43 29.57 -119.29
CA ALA A 274 72.17 28.53 -118.57
C ALA A 274 72.32 28.73 -117.04
N GLU A 275 72.03 29.91 -116.48
CA GLU A 275 72.36 30.28 -115.09
C GLU A 275 71.17 30.21 -114.10
N ALA A 276 70.46 29.08 -114.05
CA ALA A 276 69.35 28.91 -113.09
C ALA A 276 69.16 27.46 -112.58
N LYS A 277 70.19 26.85 -111.96
CA LYS A 277 70.05 25.59 -111.19
C LYS A 277 71.20 25.40 -110.17
N GLY A 278 70.95 25.66 -108.89
CA GLY A 278 71.96 25.42 -107.84
C GLY A 278 71.58 25.66 -106.37
N LEU A 279 70.44 26.28 -106.05
CA LEU A 279 70.12 26.75 -104.68
C LEU A 279 68.81 26.19 -104.10
N ARG A 280 68.47 24.92 -104.36
CA ARG A 280 67.19 24.33 -103.89
C ARG A 280 67.30 23.45 -102.65
N GLU A 281 68.41 22.75 -102.45
CA GLU A 281 68.56 21.73 -101.39
C GLU A 281 68.89 22.28 -99.98
N PRO A 282 69.71 23.34 -99.79
CA PRO A 282 70.02 23.83 -98.43
C PRO A 282 68.82 24.43 -97.68
N LEU A 283 67.79 24.87 -98.40
CA LEU A 283 66.61 25.53 -97.81
C LEU A 283 65.62 24.53 -97.18
N GLU A 284 65.54 23.31 -97.71
CA GLU A 284 64.56 22.30 -97.27
C GLU A 284 64.95 21.66 -95.93
N ALA A 285 66.25 21.48 -95.67
CA ALA A 285 66.75 20.95 -94.39
C ALA A 285 66.45 21.90 -93.20
N ALA A 286 66.75 23.20 -93.34
CA ALA A 286 66.54 24.18 -92.27
C ALA A 286 65.06 24.37 -91.86
N ILE A 287 64.12 24.07 -92.78
CA ILE A 287 62.67 24.12 -92.51
C ILE A 287 62.20 22.93 -91.66
N ILE A 288 62.88 21.78 -91.73
CA ILE A 288 62.54 20.59 -90.96
C ILE A 288 62.97 20.76 -89.49
N ASP A 289 64.21 21.18 -89.25
CA ASP A 289 64.74 21.40 -87.89
C ASP A 289 63.94 22.47 -87.13
N ASN A 290 63.51 23.54 -87.82
CA ASN A 290 62.69 24.59 -87.20
C ASN A 290 61.30 24.10 -86.75
N LYS A 291 60.74 23.08 -87.42
CA LYS A 291 59.44 22.47 -87.03
C LYS A 291 59.59 21.58 -85.80
N GLU A 292 60.67 20.80 -85.72
CA GLU A 292 60.89 19.88 -84.61
C GLU A 292 61.19 20.63 -83.30
N LEU A 293 62.04 21.68 -83.35
CA LEU A 293 62.30 22.54 -82.18
C LEU A 293 61.03 23.24 -81.64
N LYS A 294 60.12 23.69 -82.54
CA LYS A 294 58.83 24.26 -82.14
C LYS A 294 57.91 23.24 -81.46
N ARG A 295 57.95 21.97 -81.89
CA ARG A 295 57.19 20.88 -81.29
C ARG A 295 57.67 20.56 -79.86
N GLN A 296 58.98 20.55 -79.65
CA GLN A 296 59.59 20.30 -78.35
C GLN A 296 59.27 21.43 -77.34
N MET A 297 59.34 22.70 -77.77
CA MET A 297 58.93 23.84 -76.94
C MET A 297 57.47 23.75 -76.49
N ALA A 298 56.54 23.42 -77.40
CA ALA A 298 55.12 23.30 -77.08
C ALA A 298 54.81 22.17 -76.07
N ASN A 299 55.58 21.08 -76.08
CA ASN A 299 55.47 20.03 -75.07
C ASN A 299 55.98 20.51 -73.70
N TYR A 300 57.14 21.19 -73.67
CA TYR A 300 57.72 21.71 -72.43
C TYR A 300 56.78 22.70 -71.70
N ASP A 301 56.14 23.61 -72.43
CA ASP A 301 55.17 24.55 -71.85
C ASP A 301 53.92 23.84 -71.30
N ARG A 302 53.48 22.76 -71.96
CA ARG A 302 52.35 21.92 -71.50
C ARG A 302 52.68 21.19 -70.20
N ASP A 303 53.87 20.60 -70.12
CA ASP A 303 54.32 19.86 -68.94
C ASP A 303 54.56 20.81 -67.76
N LYS A 304 55.10 22.00 -68.00
CA LYS A 304 55.26 23.07 -67.01
C LYS A 304 53.90 23.53 -66.44
N ALA A 305 52.88 23.67 -67.28
CA ALA A 305 51.53 24.01 -66.85
C ALA A 305 50.87 22.87 -66.04
N ALA A 306 51.06 21.61 -66.46
CA ALA A 306 50.57 20.44 -65.74
C ALA A 306 51.22 20.29 -64.36
N LEU A 307 52.54 20.51 -64.27
CA LEU A 307 53.29 20.52 -63.01
C LEU A 307 52.74 21.59 -62.06
N ALA A 308 52.58 22.83 -62.53
CA ALA A 308 52.04 23.92 -61.71
C ALA A 308 50.61 23.66 -61.19
N ALA A 309 49.76 23.00 -61.99
CA ALA A 309 48.44 22.57 -61.54
C ALA A 309 48.53 21.48 -60.46
N LYS A 310 49.44 20.50 -60.61
CA LYS A 310 49.64 19.43 -59.63
C LYS A 310 50.24 19.93 -58.31
N THR A 311 51.20 20.84 -58.34
CA THR A 311 51.74 21.47 -57.12
C THR A 311 50.65 22.22 -56.34
N LYS A 312 49.73 22.91 -57.03
CA LYS A 312 48.58 23.56 -56.38
C LYS A 312 47.59 22.56 -55.78
N GLN A 313 47.30 21.45 -56.47
CA GLN A 313 46.45 20.38 -55.92
C GLN A 313 47.07 19.74 -54.67
N LEU A 314 48.37 19.50 -54.69
CA LEU A 314 49.12 18.92 -53.57
C LEU A 314 49.09 19.84 -52.34
N ALA A 315 49.34 21.14 -52.51
CA ALA A 315 49.28 22.12 -51.41
C ALA A 315 47.88 22.31 -50.79
N VAL A 316 46.80 21.94 -51.50
CA VAL A 316 45.43 21.89 -50.94
C VAL A 316 45.22 20.60 -50.14
N LEU A 317 45.68 19.47 -50.68
CA LEU A 317 45.61 18.16 -50.00
C LEU A 317 46.42 18.14 -48.70
N GLU A 318 47.61 18.74 -48.67
CA GLU A 318 48.42 18.87 -47.43
C GLU A 318 47.67 19.65 -46.33
N LYS A 319 46.99 20.75 -46.70
CA LYS A 319 46.17 21.51 -45.74
C LYS A 319 44.97 20.71 -45.24
N GLN A 320 44.31 19.96 -46.11
CA GLN A 320 43.21 19.07 -45.71
C GLN A 320 43.70 17.95 -44.79
N PHE A 321 44.88 17.39 -45.06
CA PHE A 321 45.50 16.35 -44.23
C PHE A 321 45.82 16.84 -42.81
N GLU A 322 46.44 18.00 -42.65
CA GLU A 322 46.73 18.54 -41.30
C GLU A 322 45.44 18.89 -40.52
N VAL A 323 44.37 19.33 -41.19
CA VAL A 323 43.06 19.50 -40.53
C VAL A 323 42.49 18.16 -40.06
N LEU A 324 42.44 17.15 -40.93
CA LEU A 324 41.94 15.80 -40.57
C LEU A 324 42.74 15.16 -39.43
N LYS A 325 44.06 15.39 -39.42
CA LYS A 325 44.96 14.89 -38.38
C LYS A 325 44.68 15.54 -37.02
N TRP A 326 44.46 16.87 -36.99
CA TRP A 326 44.04 17.55 -35.76
C TRP A 326 42.66 17.10 -35.27
N GLU A 327 41.69 16.93 -36.19
CA GLU A 327 40.36 16.40 -35.86
C GLU A 327 40.44 14.99 -35.26
N TYR A 328 41.29 14.12 -35.84
CA TYR A 328 41.57 12.79 -35.33
C TYR A 328 42.18 12.82 -33.92
N GLU A 329 43.21 13.64 -33.69
CA GLU A 329 43.83 13.79 -32.36
C GLU A 329 42.83 14.28 -31.30
N VAL A 330 41.99 15.25 -31.62
CA VAL A 330 40.91 15.74 -30.73
C VAL A 330 39.88 14.65 -30.45
N LEU A 331 39.50 13.86 -31.45
CA LEU A 331 38.52 12.78 -31.30
C LEU A 331 39.09 11.62 -30.48
N GLN A 332 40.37 11.29 -30.66
CA GLN A 332 41.12 10.29 -29.88
C GLN A 332 41.10 10.64 -28.38
N VAL A 333 41.43 11.89 -28.03
CA VAL A 333 41.44 12.37 -26.63
C VAL A 333 40.03 12.32 -26.00
N ARG A 334 38.97 12.63 -26.78
CA ARG A 334 37.58 12.50 -26.31
C ARG A 334 37.19 11.04 -26.10
N PHE A 335 37.58 10.15 -27.00
CA PHE A 335 37.33 8.71 -26.89
C PHE A 335 38.00 8.11 -25.64
N ASP A 336 39.28 8.41 -25.40
CA ASP A 336 40.03 7.95 -24.22
C ASP A 336 39.39 8.41 -22.91
N ARG A 337 38.87 9.65 -22.88
CA ARG A 337 38.13 10.17 -21.73
C ARG A 337 36.85 9.38 -21.47
N ILE A 338 36.00 9.19 -22.49
CA ILE A 338 34.75 8.43 -22.37
C ILE A 338 35.03 6.97 -21.97
N GLN A 339 36.09 6.37 -22.50
CA GLN A 339 36.52 5.03 -22.13
C GLN A 339 36.95 4.93 -20.65
N LYS A 340 37.66 5.93 -20.13
CA LYS A 340 37.99 6.03 -18.70
C LYS A 340 36.73 6.17 -17.83
N GLU A 341 35.84 7.11 -18.16
CA GLU A 341 34.58 7.34 -17.43
C GLU A 341 33.70 6.08 -17.40
N ARG A 342 33.57 5.37 -18.54
CA ARG A 342 32.85 4.09 -18.66
C ARG A 342 33.49 2.98 -17.83
N ASN A 343 34.82 2.87 -17.82
CA ASN A 343 35.53 1.86 -17.04
C ASN A 343 35.42 2.13 -15.53
N GLU A 344 35.50 3.39 -15.12
CA GLU A 344 35.31 3.80 -13.72
C GLU A 344 33.87 3.52 -13.25
N LEU A 345 32.86 3.86 -14.06
CA LEU A 345 31.47 3.56 -13.74
C LEU A 345 31.23 2.05 -13.57
N LYS A 346 31.81 1.23 -14.46
CA LYS A 346 31.76 -0.24 -14.34
C LYS A 346 32.43 -0.73 -13.06
N ALA A 347 33.57 -0.17 -12.67
CA ALA A 347 34.25 -0.52 -11.41
C ALA A 347 33.44 -0.11 -10.17
N ARG A 348 32.87 1.11 -10.16
CA ARG A 348 31.98 1.59 -9.09
C ARG A 348 30.74 0.72 -8.94
N PHE A 349 30.10 0.34 -10.05
CA PHE A 349 28.96 -0.57 -10.06
C PHE A 349 29.30 -1.93 -9.47
N SER A 350 30.37 -2.58 -9.94
CA SER A 350 30.82 -3.88 -9.42
C SER A 350 31.12 -3.83 -7.91
N ARG A 351 31.75 -2.75 -7.44
CA ARG A 351 32.03 -2.54 -6.01
C ARG A 351 30.74 -2.37 -5.20
N ALA A 352 29.78 -1.59 -5.69
CA ALA A 352 28.49 -1.40 -5.02
C ALA A 352 27.67 -2.70 -4.94
N VAL A 353 27.66 -3.51 -6.01
CA VAL A 353 27.01 -4.82 -6.01
C VAL A 353 27.64 -5.76 -4.98
N LEU A 354 28.98 -5.84 -4.94
CA LEU A 354 29.69 -6.65 -3.94
C LEU A 354 29.43 -6.17 -2.50
N GLU A 355 29.39 -4.87 -2.26
CA GLU A 355 29.11 -4.32 -0.93
C GLU A 355 27.67 -4.60 -0.48
N VAL A 356 26.69 -4.48 -1.37
CA VAL A 356 25.29 -4.87 -1.10
C VAL A 356 25.20 -6.38 -0.83
N GLN A 357 25.89 -7.21 -1.61
CA GLN A 357 25.94 -8.66 -1.41
C GLN A 357 26.57 -9.03 -0.06
N GLN A 358 27.67 -8.37 0.33
CA GLN A 358 28.30 -8.57 1.64
C GLN A 358 27.42 -8.11 2.80
N ARG A 359 26.76 -6.95 2.70
CA ARG A 359 25.81 -6.49 3.72
C ARG A 359 24.60 -7.42 3.83
N ALA A 360 24.10 -7.94 2.70
CA ALA A 360 22.99 -8.89 2.67
C ALA A 360 23.38 -10.25 3.28
N SER A 361 24.55 -10.81 2.93
CA SER A 361 25.03 -12.08 3.48
C SER A 361 25.37 -11.98 4.97
N LEU A 362 25.98 -10.88 5.43
CA LEU A 362 26.17 -10.59 6.86
C LEU A 362 24.83 -10.49 7.61
N LYS A 363 23.84 -9.78 7.04
CA LYS A 363 22.50 -9.70 7.62
C LYS A 363 21.83 -11.08 7.69
N THR A 364 21.99 -11.91 6.66
CA THR A 364 21.46 -13.27 6.60
C THR A 364 22.10 -14.16 7.66
N ALA A 365 23.44 -14.20 7.75
CA ALA A 365 24.16 -14.97 8.77
C ALA A 365 23.83 -14.52 10.21
N LEU A 366 23.61 -13.22 10.41
CA LEU A 366 23.21 -12.65 11.71
C LEU A 366 21.74 -12.95 12.04
N LEU A 367 20.87 -13.08 11.03
CA LEU A 367 19.51 -13.58 11.18
C LEU A 367 19.49 -15.09 11.46
N GLU A 368 20.31 -15.90 10.77
CA GLU A 368 20.44 -17.35 11.01
C GLU A 368 20.96 -17.67 12.42
N THR A 369 21.95 -16.91 12.91
CA THR A 369 22.44 -17.07 14.29
C THR A 369 21.44 -16.59 15.33
N LYS A 370 20.66 -15.54 15.04
CA LYS A 370 19.51 -15.16 15.88
C LYS A 370 18.40 -16.22 15.85
N LEU A 371 18.10 -16.79 14.69
CA LEU A 371 17.10 -17.84 14.52
C LEU A 371 17.51 -19.07 15.33
N LYS A 372 18.74 -19.57 15.17
CA LYS A 372 19.29 -20.67 15.98
C LYS A 372 19.27 -20.39 17.49
N ASN A 373 19.55 -19.15 17.91
CA ASN A 373 19.45 -18.77 19.33
C ASN A 373 18.00 -18.64 19.85
N ILE A 374 17.04 -18.40 18.96
CA ILE A 374 15.60 -18.37 19.29
C ILE A 374 15.04 -19.80 19.29
N GLU A 375 15.37 -20.62 18.29
CA GLU A 375 15.05 -22.06 18.22
C GLU A 375 15.65 -22.80 19.43
N GLY A 376 16.90 -22.53 19.80
CA GLY A 376 17.53 -23.04 21.02
C GLY A 376 16.95 -22.50 22.34
N ARG A 377 16.03 -21.52 22.28
CA ARG A 377 15.23 -21.02 23.41
C ARG A 377 13.75 -21.36 23.28
N ALA A 378 13.32 -22.00 22.19
CA ALA A 378 11.92 -22.27 21.87
C ALA A 378 11.40 -23.55 22.55
N THR A 379 11.62 -23.65 23.86
CA THR A 379 10.93 -24.61 24.74
C THR A 379 10.00 -23.88 25.69
N ALA A 380 9.20 -22.96 25.14
CA ALA A 380 8.11 -22.30 25.86
C ALA A 380 6.83 -23.15 25.74
N PRO A 381 6.01 -23.27 26.81
CA PRO A 381 4.72 -23.95 26.75
C PRO A 381 3.81 -23.37 25.65
N THR A 382 3.05 -24.23 24.98
CA THR A 382 2.16 -23.87 23.87
C THR A 382 1.16 -22.76 24.23
N GLU A 383 0.66 -22.75 25.47
CA GLU A 383 -0.25 -21.72 25.98
C GLU A 383 0.37 -20.30 25.98
N ILE A 384 1.66 -20.18 26.30
CA ILE A 384 2.38 -18.90 26.25
C ILE A 384 2.58 -18.45 24.80
N HIS A 385 2.76 -19.41 23.87
CA HIS A 385 2.90 -19.12 22.44
C HIS A 385 1.58 -18.64 21.81
N GLU A 386 0.43 -19.19 22.23
CA GLU A 386 -0.90 -18.71 21.82
C GLU A 386 -1.22 -17.33 22.42
N LEU A 387 -0.89 -17.10 23.69
CA LEU A 387 -1.02 -15.77 24.32
C LEU A 387 -0.15 -14.71 23.64
N LEU A 388 1.10 -15.05 23.29
CA LEU A 388 1.98 -14.18 22.52
C LEU A 388 1.40 -13.88 21.14
N LYS A 389 0.97 -14.89 20.37
CA LYS A 389 0.30 -14.67 19.08
C LYS A 389 -0.91 -13.76 19.19
N HIS A 390 -1.76 -13.97 20.19
CA HIS A 390 -2.93 -13.12 20.39
C HIS A 390 -2.52 -11.68 20.72
N LYS A 391 -1.50 -11.48 21.56
CA LYS A 391 -0.96 -10.15 21.89
C LYS A 391 -0.28 -9.48 20.69
N ASP A 392 0.44 -10.23 19.86
CA ASP A 392 1.04 -9.72 18.63
C ASP A 392 -0.04 -9.29 17.63
N THR A 393 -1.11 -10.08 17.43
CA THR A 393 -2.25 -9.65 16.60
C THR A 393 -2.96 -8.42 17.17
N GLN A 394 -3.12 -8.30 18.48
CA GLN A 394 -3.66 -7.07 19.11
C GLN A 394 -2.73 -5.86 18.89
N ILE A 395 -1.41 -6.06 18.89
CA ILE A 395 -0.42 -5.00 18.63
C ILE A 395 -0.46 -4.57 17.15
N GLU A 396 -0.62 -5.51 16.22
CA GLU A 396 -0.77 -5.20 14.78
C GLU A 396 -2.08 -4.47 14.49
N ASP A 397 -3.19 -4.89 15.10
CA ASP A 397 -4.49 -4.23 14.95
C ASP A 397 -4.47 -2.80 15.50
N LEU A 398 -3.91 -2.59 16.71
CA LEU A 398 -3.76 -1.26 17.29
C LEU A 398 -2.81 -0.36 16.48
N ARG A 399 -1.75 -0.93 15.86
CA ARG A 399 -0.87 -0.19 14.93
C ARG A 399 -1.60 0.21 13.64
N TYR A 400 -2.40 -0.70 13.09
CA TYR A 400 -3.22 -0.43 11.91
C TYR A 400 -4.27 0.65 12.17
N GLU A 401 -4.97 0.59 13.31
CA GLU A 401 -5.93 1.63 13.71
C GLU A 401 -5.25 2.98 13.96
N ALA A 402 -4.08 3.00 14.62
CA ALA A 402 -3.29 4.22 14.79
C ALA A 402 -2.84 4.82 13.44
N ALA A 403 -2.44 3.99 12.46
CA ALA A 403 -2.12 4.44 11.11
C ALA A 403 -3.36 4.98 10.37
N ARG A 404 -4.53 4.32 10.50
CA ARG A 404 -5.80 4.75 9.93
C ARG A 404 -6.26 6.10 10.49
N LEU A 405 -6.21 6.28 11.81
CA LEU A 405 -6.55 7.53 12.50
C LEU A 405 -5.61 8.67 12.11
N ARG A 406 -4.30 8.40 12.05
CA ARG A 406 -3.28 9.37 11.62
C ARG A 406 -3.52 9.85 10.19
N LYS A 407 -3.84 8.93 9.27
CA LYS A 407 -4.23 9.30 7.91
C LYS A 407 -5.50 10.16 7.90
N ALA A 408 -6.56 9.75 8.59
CA ALA A 408 -7.82 10.48 8.64
C ALA A 408 -7.64 11.91 9.19
N HIS A 409 -6.75 12.09 10.16
CA HIS A 409 -6.34 13.40 10.68
C HIS A 409 -5.62 14.27 9.63
N ASP A 410 -4.62 13.71 8.94
CA ASP A 410 -3.84 14.45 7.94
C ASP A 410 -4.68 14.78 6.68
N ASP A 411 -5.58 13.88 6.28
CA ASP A 411 -6.59 14.12 5.23
C ASP A 411 -7.58 15.23 5.66
N LEU A 412 -8.07 15.21 6.91
CA LEU A 412 -8.92 16.28 7.46
C LEU A 412 -8.21 17.64 7.44
N LEU A 413 -6.95 17.71 7.86
CA LEU A 413 -6.15 18.93 7.79
C LEU A 413 -6.04 19.44 6.35
N ALA A 414 -5.78 18.56 5.38
CA ALA A 414 -5.74 18.95 3.97
C ALA A 414 -7.09 19.48 3.45
N THR A 415 -8.22 18.90 3.88
CA THR A 415 -9.55 19.42 3.51
C THR A 415 -9.86 20.78 4.14
N TYR A 416 -9.43 21.03 5.39
CA TYR A 416 -9.58 22.34 6.03
C TYR A 416 -8.67 23.39 5.41
N GLU A 417 -7.40 23.07 5.14
CA GLU A 417 -6.46 23.94 4.40
C GLU A 417 -7.05 24.34 3.04
N ALA A 418 -7.60 23.39 2.28
CA ALA A 418 -8.25 23.66 0.99
C ALA A 418 -9.55 24.48 1.11
N LYS A 419 -10.32 24.31 2.19
CA LYS A 419 -11.58 25.04 2.41
C LYS A 419 -11.35 26.48 2.88
N LEU A 420 -10.33 26.71 3.71
CA LEU A 420 -9.90 28.04 4.14
C LEU A 420 -9.32 28.84 2.97
N ALA A 421 -8.49 28.20 2.13
CA ALA A 421 -8.00 28.80 0.89
C ALA A 421 -9.14 29.22 -0.06
N LYS A 422 -10.21 28.40 -0.19
CA LYS A 422 -11.42 28.76 -0.96
C LYS A 422 -12.23 29.92 -0.37
N LEU A 423 -12.13 30.16 0.94
CA LEU A 423 -12.77 31.28 1.63
C LEU A 423 -11.90 32.55 1.64
N GLY A 424 -10.73 32.52 0.99
CA GLY A 424 -9.83 33.66 0.90
C GLY A 424 -8.95 33.87 2.14
N VAL A 425 -8.86 32.89 3.05
CA VAL A 425 -7.98 32.93 4.23
C VAL A 425 -6.69 32.16 3.91
N PRO A 426 -5.53 32.82 3.75
CA PRO A 426 -4.25 32.17 3.58
C PRO A 426 -3.86 31.37 4.82
N ALA A 427 -3.11 30.27 4.63
CA ALA A 427 -2.62 29.44 5.74
C ALA A 427 -1.70 30.20 6.72
N GLU A 428 -1.18 31.35 6.30
CA GLU A 428 -0.31 32.24 7.07
C GLU A 428 -1.08 33.11 8.09
N GLU A 429 -2.38 33.32 7.89
CA GLU A 429 -3.23 34.13 8.78
C GLU A 429 -3.79 33.37 9.99
N LEU A 430 -3.67 32.04 10.03
CA LEU A 430 -4.22 31.23 11.14
C LEU A 430 -3.53 31.43 12.49
N GLY A 431 -2.32 32.01 12.53
CA GLY A 431 -1.56 32.23 13.77
C GLY A 431 -1.01 30.96 14.46
N PHE A 432 -1.37 29.76 14.01
CA PHE A 432 -0.80 28.49 14.46
C PHE A 432 -0.51 27.56 13.27
N LYS A 433 0.46 26.66 13.43
CA LYS A 433 0.71 25.57 12.46
C LYS A 433 0.10 24.28 13.02
N PRO A 434 -0.88 23.65 12.34
CA PRO A 434 -1.43 22.38 12.79
C PRO A 434 -0.32 21.31 12.79
N LEU A 435 -0.28 20.50 13.86
CA LEU A 435 0.77 19.52 14.07
C LEU A 435 0.53 18.30 13.18
N LYS A 436 0.96 18.36 11.92
CA LYS A 436 0.98 17.19 11.02
C LYS A 436 1.81 16.09 11.66
N ALA A 437 1.34 14.86 11.58
CA ALA A 437 1.96 13.76 12.31
C ALA A 437 3.29 13.35 11.64
N VAL A 438 4.41 13.94 12.07
CA VAL A 438 5.75 13.64 11.55
C VAL A 438 6.28 12.30 12.10
N ALA A 439 7.07 11.58 11.31
CA ALA A 439 7.81 10.41 11.79
C ALA A 439 8.86 10.87 12.82
N VAL A 440 8.71 10.46 14.08
CA VAL A 440 9.66 10.80 15.15
C VAL A 440 11.01 10.16 14.84
N ALA A 441 12.05 10.98 14.68
CA ALA A 441 13.38 10.51 14.37
C ALA A 441 13.88 9.53 15.45
N GLY A 442 14.17 8.29 15.05
CA GLY A 442 14.59 7.19 15.94
C GLY A 442 13.56 6.09 16.16
N LEU A 443 12.28 6.33 15.84
CA LEU A 443 11.28 5.27 15.70
C LEU A 443 11.25 4.80 14.24
N ALA A 444 11.10 3.48 14.05
CA ALA A 444 11.04 2.86 12.72
C ALA A 444 9.91 3.47 11.86
N PRO A 445 10.04 3.50 10.52
CA PRO A 445 8.94 3.92 9.65
C PRO A 445 7.68 3.13 10.03
N VAL A 446 6.57 3.86 10.24
CA VAL A 446 5.35 3.29 10.81
C VAL A 446 4.82 2.19 9.87
N ILE A 447 4.86 0.96 10.37
CA ILE A 447 4.42 -0.23 9.64
C ILE A 447 2.95 -0.03 9.24
N GLY A 448 2.64 -0.23 7.96
CA GLY A 448 1.30 -0.05 7.40
C GLY A 448 1.06 1.26 6.63
N GLN A 449 2.01 2.20 6.55
CA GLN A 449 1.94 3.33 5.59
C GLN A 449 2.74 3.04 4.32
N GLY A 450 2.03 2.73 3.23
CA GLY A 450 2.58 2.63 1.89
C GLY A 450 2.91 4.00 1.26
N PRO A 451 3.61 4.01 0.10
CA PRO A 451 3.88 5.25 -0.63
C PRO A 451 2.57 5.99 -0.95
N ALA A 452 2.62 7.32 -0.91
CA ALA A 452 1.45 8.22 -0.98
C ALA A 452 0.41 8.05 0.15
N GLY A 453 0.78 7.47 1.29
CA GLY A 453 -0.08 7.42 2.49
C GLY A 453 -1.27 6.47 2.37
N LEU A 454 -1.16 5.41 1.56
CA LEU A 454 -2.10 4.30 1.61
C LEU A 454 -1.89 3.50 2.89
N VAL A 455 -2.96 3.25 3.65
CA VAL A 455 -2.92 2.39 4.83
C VAL A 455 -3.49 1.04 4.43
N THR A 456 -2.64 0.02 4.36
CA THR A 456 -3.02 -1.35 3.99
C THR A 456 -2.69 -2.29 5.15
N ARG A 457 -3.60 -3.23 5.46
CA ARG A 457 -3.23 -4.46 6.14
C ARG A 457 -2.44 -5.28 5.12
N ASP A 458 -1.26 -5.75 5.51
CA ASP A 458 -0.60 -6.82 4.76
C ASP A 458 -1.44 -8.12 4.90
N PRO A 459 -1.50 -8.96 3.85
CA PRO A 459 -2.40 -10.13 3.78
C PRO A 459 -1.91 -11.35 4.58
#